data_AF-H2Y2Z5-F1
#
_entry.id   AF-H2Y2Z5-F1
#
_cell.length_a   1.000
_cell.length_b   1.000
_cell.length_c   1.000
_cell.angle_alpha   90.00
_cell.angle_beta   90.00
_cell.angle_gamma   90.00
#
_symmetry.space_group_name_H-M   'P 1'
#
loop_
_entity.id
_entity.type
_entity.pdbx_description
1 polymer ?
#
loop_
_entity_poly.entity_id
_entity_poly.type
_entity_poly.pdbx_seq_one_letter_code
_entity_poly.pdbx_strand_id
1 'polypeptide(L)'
;MAEENVLFEASEWNYKAEGNYHIVVANASGKVLRLRKLMPNPSKNVPESSENEIKQGLAFIEFVVQPLLRDSGLCLMPLLVKLSEKFITNVMKKIEKFRPEHRRSRGLDTKKCGVLMQDYCFLTRNKIWNDLKWLGASLSLDTVAVEIKLKKGFRPAQNLHIKGSNSCENICHFCRTQLYRVAVEKRFGNYAPK
;
A
#
# COMPACT_ATOMS: atom_id res chain seq x y z
N MET A 1 20.53 7.24 -1.02
CA MET A 1 19.35 6.94 -1.87
C MET A 1 19.78 6.97 -3.32
N ALA A 2 19.71 5.85 -4.04
CA ALA A 2 20.01 5.83 -5.47
C ALA A 2 18.80 6.38 -6.24
N GLU A 3 19.01 7.40 -7.09
CA GLU A 3 18.00 7.88 -8.03
C GLU A 3 18.30 7.23 -9.39
N GLU A 4 17.43 6.33 -9.85
CA GLU A 4 17.58 5.68 -11.15
C GLU A 4 16.63 6.33 -12.16
N ASN A 5 17.18 6.89 -13.24
CA ASN A 5 16.40 7.41 -14.36
C ASN A 5 15.94 6.24 -15.25
N VAL A 6 14.93 5.52 -14.78
CA VAL A 6 14.32 4.41 -15.54
C VAL A 6 13.30 4.99 -16.51
N LEU A 7 13.43 4.65 -17.80
CA LEU A 7 12.39 4.92 -18.80
C LEU A 7 11.29 3.87 -18.64
N PHE A 8 10.08 4.33 -18.30
CA PHE A 8 8.92 3.47 -18.13
C PHE A 8 7.97 3.58 -19.32
N GLU A 9 7.54 2.44 -19.85
CA GLU A 9 6.51 2.34 -20.89
C GLU A 9 5.15 1.99 -20.28
N ALA A 10 4.14 2.84 -20.50
CA ALA A 10 2.82 2.67 -19.88
C ALA A 10 2.10 1.36 -20.26
N SER A 11 2.45 0.78 -21.41
CA SER A 11 1.93 -0.50 -21.89
C SER A 11 2.30 -1.68 -20.97
N GLU A 12 3.42 -1.59 -20.25
CA GLU A 12 3.92 -2.66 -19.38
C GLU A 12 3.20 -2.71 -18.02
N TRP A 13 2.51 -1.64 -17.64
CA TRP A 13 1.92 -1.48 -16.31
C TRP A 13 0.40 -1.64 -16.34
N ASN A 14 -0.11 -2.56 -15.53
CA ASN A 14 -1.52 -2.88 -15.43
C ASN A 14 -2.08 -2.48 -14.06
N TYR A 15 -3.37 -2.13 -14.01
CA TYR A 15 -4.06 -1.85 -12.76
C TYR A 15 -3.97 -3.05 -11.81
N LYS A 16 -3.53 -2.83 -10.57
CA LYS A 16 -3.50 -3.86 -9.53
C LYS A 16 -4.48 -3.57 -8.40
N ALA A 17 -4.38 -2.38 -7.80
CA ALA A 17 -5.20 -1.99 -6.66
C ALA A 17 -5.20 -0.48 -6.45
N GLU A 18 -6.12 0.02 -5.63
CA GLU A 18 -6.03 1.39 -5.13
C GLU A 18 -6.58 1.57 -3.71
N GLY A 19 -5.96 2.49 -2.97
CA GLY A 19 -6.40 2.94 -1.66
C GLY A 19 -7.00 4.34 -1.69
N ASN A 20 -7.04 5.01 -0.54
CA ASN A 20 -7.47 6.40 -0.47
C ASN A 20 -6.44 7.38 -1.05
N TYR A 21 -5.15 7.08 -0.93
CA TYR A 21 -4.09 8.02 -1.27
C TYR A 21 -3.24 7.59 -2.47
N HIS A 22 -3.30 6.33 -2.85
CA HIS A 22 -2.41 5.76 -3.86
C HIS A 22 -3.17 4.85 -4.83
N ILE A 23 -2.69 4.78 -6.05
CA ILE A 23 -2.99 3.75 -7.04
C ILE A 23 -1.74 2.89 -7.19
N VAL A 24 -1.92 1.58 -7.33
CA VAL A 24 -0.84 0.62 -7.54
C VAL A 24 -1.03 -0.02 -8.90
N VAL A 25 0.01 0.06 -9.73
CA VAL A 25 0.11 -0.66 -11.01
C VAL A 25 1.23 -1.70 -10.92
N ALA A 26 1.12 -2.78 -11.68
CA ALA A 26 2.08 -3.88 -11.69
C ALA A 26 2.54 -4.20 -13.11
N ASN A 27 3.77 -4.69 -13.25
CA ASN A 27 4.30 -5.16 -14.53
C ASN A 27 4.59 -6.68 -14.50
N ALA A 28 4.89 -7.23 -15.68
CA ALA A 28 5.18 -8.66 -15.82
C ALA A 28 6.50 -9.11 -15.16
N SER A 29 7.40 -8.18 -14.82
CA SER A 29 8.66 -8.51 -14.12
C SER A 29 8.48 -8.65 -12.60
N GLY A 30 7.24 -8.64 -12.10
CA GLY A 30 6.94 -8.80 -10.68
C GLY A 30 7.31 -7.57 -9.87
N LYS A 31 7.21 -6.37 -10.46
CA LYS A 31 7.33 -5.10 -9.75
C LYS A 31 5.99 -4.40 -9.69
N VAL A 32 5.81 -3.60 -8.64
CA VAL A 32 4.68 -2.68 -8.51
C VAL A 32 5.17 -1.25 -8.40
N LEU A 33 4.42 -0.34 -9.02
CA LEU A 33 4.64 1.09 -8.92
C LEU A 33 3.46 1.70 -8.18
N ARG A 34 3.77 2.31 -7.03
CA ARG A 34 2.82 3.00 -6.17
C ARG A 34 2.84 4.48 -6.50
N LEU A 35 1.72 4.98 -7.01
CA LEU A 35 1.53 6.33 -7.52
C LEU A 35 0.55 7.09 -6.63
N ARG A 36 0.87 8.35 -6.30
CA ARG A 36 0.06 9.19 -5.41
C ARG A 36 -1.14 9.77 -6.15
N LYS A 37 -2.30 9.81 -5.50
CA LYS A 37 -3.51 10.47 -6.01
C LYS A 37 -3.56 11.95 -5.65
N LEU A 38 -4.27 12.73 -6.45
CA LEU A 38 -4.62 14.11 -6.11
C LEU A 38 -5.41 14.16 -4.79
N MET A 39 -5.02 15.10 -3.93
CA MET A 39 -5.68 15.32 -2.66
C MET A 39 -7.05 15.99 -2.88
N PRO A 40 -8.09 15.61 -2.13
CA PRO A 40 -9.45 16.12 -2.35
C PRO A 40 -9.61 17.62 -2.06
N ASN A 41 -8.76 18.20 -1.19
CA ASN A 41 -8.76 19.64 -0.90
C ASN A 41 -7.35 20.22 -1.10
N PRO A 42 -7.10 21.01 -2.17
CA PRO A 42 -5.83 21.70 -2.37
C PRO A 42 -5.63 22.89 -1.41
N SER A 43 -6.67 23.32 -0.67
CA SER A 43 -6.68 24.51 0.19
C SER A 43 -5.99 24.37 1.55
N LYS A 44 -5.54 23.17 1.94
CA LYS A 44 -4.62 23.03 3.07
C LYS A 44 -3.21 23.20 2.54
N ASN A 45 -2.66 24.40 2.73
CA ASN A 45 -1.27 24.79 2.49
C ASN A 45 -0.28 23.73 2.99
N VAL A 46 0.04 22.74 2.16
CA VAL A 46 1.24 21.92 2.32
C VAL A 46 2.15 22.29 1.15
N PRO A 47 3.13 23.19 1.38
CA PRO A 47 4.11 23.59 0.37
C PRO A 47 5.15 22.49 0.11
N GLU A 48 5.19 21.42 0.92
CA GLU A 48 6.14 20.34 0.68
C GLU A 48 5.81 19.64 -0.64
N SER A 49 6.82 19.54 -1.51
CA SER A 49 6.72 18.77 -2.73
C SER A 49 6.27 17.36 -2.37
N SER A 50 5.36 16.75 -3.16
CA SER A 50 4.90 15.39 -2.89
C SER A 50 6.06 14.38 -2.88
N GLU A 51 7.16 14.73 -3.55
CA GLU A 51 8.45 14.06 -3.47
C GLU A 51 9.06 14.10 -2.07
N ASN A 52 9.04 15.24 -1.36
CA ASN A 52 9.57 15.34 0.00
C ASN A 52 8.78 14.45 0.97
N GLU A 53 7.45 14.43 0.87
CA GLU A 53 6.63 13.53 1.67
C GLU A 53 6.95 12.05 1.38
N ILE A 54 7.20 11.70 0.12
CA ILE A 54 7.64 10.34 -0.25
C ILE A 54 9.03 10.05 0.34
N LYS A 55 9.99 10.99 0.24
CA LYS A 55 11.34 10.88 0.80
C LYS A 55 11.29 10.70 2.33
N GLN A 56 10.47 11.48 3.02
CA GLN A 56 10.22 11.32 4.47
C GLN A 56 9.63 9.95 4.78
N GLY A 57 8.67 9.47 3.98
CA GLY A 57 8.09 8.14 4.12
C GLY A 57 9.12 7.01 3.92
N LEU A 58 10.02 7.16 2.95
CA LEU A 58 11.12 6.21 2.72
C LEU A 58 12.15 6.25 3.85
N ALA A 59 12.52 7.43 4.33
CA ALA A 59 13.39 7.60 5.49
C ALA A 59 12.76 6.97 6.74
N PHE A 60 11.44 7.12 6.95
CA PHE A 60 10.75 6.44 8.04
C PHE A 60 10.81 4.92 7.91
N ILE A 61 10.67 4.38 6.69
CA ILE A 61 10.84 2.94 6.45
C ILE A 61 12.26 2.50 6.79
N GLU A 62 13.27 3.25 6.33
CA GLU A 62 14.69 2.95 6.53
C GLU A 62 15.12 3.01 7.99
N PHE A 63 14.82 4.11 8.67
CA PHE A 63 15.37 4.40 9.99
C PHE A 63 14.48 3.94 11.14
N VAL A 64 13.20 3.64 10.89
CA VAL A 64 12.25 3.22 11.94
C VAL A 64 11.68 1.83 11.69
N VAL A 65 11.08 1.59 10.52
CA VAL A 65 10.36 0.33 10.26
C VAL A 65 11.32 -0.84 10.07
N GLN A 66 12.36 -0.68 9.25
CA GLN A 66 13.31 -1.75 8.97
C GLN A 66 14.05 -2.23 10.21
N PRO A 67 14.56 -1.37 11.13
CA PRO A 67 15.18 -1.83 12.37
C PRO A 67 14.24 -2.67 13.24
N LEU A 68 12.96 -2.30 13.33
CA LEU A 68 11.96 -3.01 14.14
C LEU A 68 11.52 -4.34 13.51
N LEU A 69 11.68 -4.49 12.19
CA LEU A 69 11.25 -5.67 11.43
C LEU A 69 12.42 -6.42 10.78
N ARG A 70 13.66 -6.12 11.16
CA ARG A 70 14.88 -6.58 10.47
C ARG A 70 14.91 -8.09 10.29
N ASP A 71 14.59 -8.81 11.36
CA ASP A 71 14.67 -10.28 11.40
C ASP A 71 13.54 -10.98 10.65
N SER A 72 12.51 -10.24 10.22
CA SER A 72 11.40 -10.81 9.47
C SER A 72 11.74 -11.08 8.00
N GLY A 73 12.73 -10.37 7.43
CA GLY A 73 12.98 -10.40 5.98
C GLY A 73 11.83 -9.85 5.11
N LEU A 74 10.77 -9.30 5.74
CA LEU A 74 9.54 -8.83 5.07
C LEU A 74 9.62 -7.37 4.61
N CYS A 75 10.66 -6.63 5.01
CA CYS A 75 10.77 -5.19 4.77
C CYS A 75 11.87 -4.85 3.76
N LEU A 76 11.64 -5.15 2.47
CA LEU A 76 12.53 -4.70 1.40
C LEU A 76 12.42 -3.18 1.21
N MET A 77 13.56 -2.52 0.97
CA MET A 77 13.59 -1.09 0.75
C MET A 77 12.91 -0.74 -0.59
N PRO A 78 11.87 0.11 -0.58
CA PRO A 78 11.30 0.65 -1.81
C PRO A 78 12.26 1.62 -2.50
N LEU A 79 12.13 1.76 -3.83
CA LEU A 79 12.93 2.71 -4.61
C LEU A 79 12.07 3.91 -5.02
N LEU A 80 12.59 5.12 -4.80
CA LEU A 80 12.03 6.33 -5.38
C LEU A 80 12.42 6.42 -6.86
N VAL A 81 11.44 6.53 -7.75
CA VAL A 81 11.69 6.65 -9.19
C VAL A 81 11.08 7.93 -9.74
N LYS A 82 11.82 8.60 -10.63
CA LYS A 82 11.33 9.74 -11.39
C LYS A 82 10.53 9.25 -12.59
N LEU A 83 9.40 9.90 -12.87
CA LEU A 83 8.43 9.51 -13.88
C LEU A 83 8.18 10.66 -14.83
N SER A 84 8.05 10.37 -16.13
CA SER A 84 7.64 11.38 -17.10
C SER A 84 6.14 11.67 -16.98
N GLU A 85 5.74 12.92 -17.26
CA GLU A 85 4.31 13.28 -17.34
C GLU A 85 3.58 12.47 -18.42
N LYS A 86 4.27 12.18 -19.53
CA LYS A 86 3.78 11.32 -20.61
C LYS A 86 3.43 9.92 -20.08
N PHE A 87 4.32 9.32 -19.28
CA PHE A 87 4.08 8.03 -18.66
C PHE A 87 2.85 8.08 -17.73
N ILE A 88 2.81 9.03 -16.79
CA ILE A 88 1.70 9.17 -15.82
C ILE A 88 0.36 9.30 -16.54
N THR A 89 0.31 10.18 -17.56
CA THR A 89 -0.91 10.42 -18.35
C THR A 89 -1.35 9.15 -19.08
N ASN A 90 -0.42 8.45 -19.72
CA ASN A 90 -0.73 7.25 -20.50
C ASN A 90 -1.18 6.09 -19.59
N VAL A 91 -0.52 5.90 -18.44
CA VAL A 91 -0.93 4.90 -17.45
C VAL A 91 -2.33 5.21 -16.95
N MET A 92 -2.63 6.48 -16.62
CA MET A 92 -3.96 6.85 -16.15
C MET A 92 -5.06 6.53 -17.14
N LYS A 93 -4.88 6.91 -18.40
CA LYS A 93 -5.84 6.59 -19.47
C LYS A 93 -6.04 5.09 -19.60
N LYS A 94 -4.96 4.30 -19.52
CA LYS A 94 -5.01 2.84 -19.63
C LYS A 94 -5.78 2.20 -18.48
N ILE A 95 -5.56 2.65 -17.24
CA ILE A 95 -6.12 1.98 -16.05
C ILE A 95 -7.54 2.43 -15.71
N GLU A 96 -8.01 3.57 -16.23
CA GLU A 96 -9.24 4.23 -15.78
C GLU A 96 -10.47 3.30 -15.78
N LYS A 97 -10.63 2.49 -16.84
CA LYS A 97 -11.75 1.53 -16.96
C LYS A 97 -11.73 0.42 -15.92
N PHE A 98 -10.57 0.07 -15.39
CA PHE A 98 -10.39 -1.00 -14.40
C PHE A 98 -10.58 -0.51 -12.96
N ARG A 99 -10.62 0.81 -12.75
CA ARG A 99 -10.81 1.41 -11.43
C ARG A 99 -12.26 1.29 -10.98
N PRO A 100 -12.54 1.03 -9.69
CA PRO A 100 -13.88 1.09 -9.15
C PRO A 100 -14.49 2.48 -9.34
N GLU A 101 -15.76 2.55 -9.75
CA GLU A 101 -16.44 3.80 -10.09
C GLU A 101 -16.33 4.87 -8.98
N HIS A 102 -16.62 4.50 -7.74
CA HIS A 102 -16.52 5.39 -6.56
C HIS A 102 -15.11 5.93 -6.28
N ARG A 103 -14.08 5.42 -6.97
CA ARG A 103 -12.68 5.86 -6.84
C ARG A 103 -12.22 6.76 -7.99
N ARG A 104 -12.92 6.76 -9.13
CA ARG A 104 -12.53 7.46 -10.36
C ARG A 104 -12.50 8.98 -10.25
N SER A 105 -13.19 9.55 -9.25
CA SER A 105 -13.22 10.99 -8.98
C SER A 105 -11.84 11.63 -8.72
N ARG A 106 -10.80 10.83 -8.45
CA ARG A 106 -9.44 11.33 -8.18
C ARG A 106 -8.43 10.78 -9.18
N GLY A 107 -7.72 11.67 -9.86
CA GLY A 107 -6.57 11.34 -10.72
C GLY A 107 -5.26 11.14 -9.96
N LEU A 108 -4.16 10.95 -10.70
CA LEU A 108 -2.81 10.93 -10.14
C LEU A 108 -2.24 12.33 -9.98
N ASP A 109 -1.40 12.48 -8.96
CA ASP A 109 -0.51 13.61 -8.82
C ASP A 109 0.51 13.58 -9.97
N THR A 110 0.61 14.67 -10.72
CA THR A 110 1.52 14.81 -11.87
C THR A 110 2.94 15.18 -11.46
N LYS A 111 3.20 15.35 -10.16
CA LYS A 111 4.54 15.52 -9.61
C LYS A 111 5.36 14.23 -9.78
N LYS A 112 5.86 14.01 -11.00
CA LYS A 112 6.95 13.18 -11.57
C LYS A 112 7.67 12.13 -10.70
N CYS A 113 7.05 11.53 -9.69
CA CYS A 113 7.67 10.52 -8.86
C CYS A 113 6.70 9.40 -8.46
N GLY A 114 7.25 8.22 -8.24
CA GLY A 114 6.54 7.05 -7.76
C GLY A 114 7.44 6.19 -6.89
N VAL A 115 6.84 5.22 -6.20
CA VAL A 115 7.58 4.27 -5.37
C VAL A 115 7.53 2.90 -6.02
N LEU A 116 8.68 2.41 -6.48
CA LEU A 116 8.86 1.09 -7.08
C LEU A 116 9.14 0.07 -5.98
N MET A 117 8.41 -1.04 -6.00
CA MET A 117 8.48 -2.10 -5.00
C MET A 117 8.45 -3.48 -5.66
N GLN A 118 8.89 -4.49 -4.92
CA GLN A 118 8.63 -5.88 -5.29
C GLN A 118 7.13 -6.17 -5.22
N ASP A 119 6.60 -6.87 -6.21
CA ASP A 119 5.26 -7.44 -6.12
C ASP A 119 5.30 -8.67 -5.20
N TYR A 120 4.71 -8.54 -4.02
CA TYR A 120 4.60 -9.64 -3.05
C TYR A 120 3.48 -10.64 -3.39
N CYS A 121 2.70 -10.39 -4.45
CA CYS A 121 1.71 -11.37 -4.92
C CYS A 121 2.33 -12.49 -5.74
N PHE A 122 3.60 -12.36 -6.14
CA PHE A 122 4.32 -13.36 -6.91
C PHE A 122 5.59 -13.74 -6.17
N LEU A 123 5.79 -15.04 -6.01
CA LEU A 123 7.06 -15.54 -5.52
C LEU A 123 8.02 -15.61 -6.70
N THR A 124 9.18 -14.97 -6.59
CA THR A 124 10.17 -14.98 -7.69
C THR A 124 10.76 -16.39 -7.82
N ARG A 125 10.70 -16.92 -9.05
CA ARG A 125 11.12 -18.28 -9.43
C ARG A 125 12.49 -18.67 -8.83
N ASN A 126 13.44 -17.73 -8.79
CA ASN A 126 14.80 -17.97 -8.33
C ASN A 126 14.94 -18.13 -6.80
N LYS A 127 14.06 -17.54 -5.98
CA LYS A 127 14.11 -17.73 -4.52
C LYS A 127 13.50 -19.08 -4.13
N ILE A 128 12.30 -19.37 -4.65
CA ILE A 128 11.63 -20.66 -4.40
C ILE A 128 12.47 -21.83 -4.87
N TRP A 129 13.01 -21.76 -6.09
CA TRP A 129 13.65 -22.93 -6.70
C TRP A 129 14.88 -23.38 -5.91
N ASN A 130 15.61 -22.45 -5.30
CA ASN A 130 16.75 -22.77 -4.45
C ASN A 130 16.32 -23.27 -3.07
N ASP A 131 15.29 -22.65 -2.46
CA ASP A 131 14.86 -22.97 -1.09
C ASP A 131 13.96 -24.21 -1.00
N LEU A 132 13.26 -24.58 -2.07
CA LEU A 132 12.33 -25.73 -2.12
C LEU A 132 12.82 -26.88 -3.01
N LYS A 133 14.04 -26.80 -3.56
CA LYS A 133 14.64 -27.88 -4.38
C LYS A 133 14.61 -29.24 -3.67
N TRP A 134 14.70 -29.23 -2.34
CA TRP A 134 14.71 -30.43 -1.50
C TRP A 134 13.34 -31.13 -1.39
N LEU A 135 12.24 -30.45 -1.72
CA LEU A 135 10.90 -31.05 -1.61
C LEU A 135 10.57 -32.03 -2.74
N GLY A 136 11.40 -32.14 -3.79
CA GLY A 136 11.23 -33.12 -4.87
C GLY A 136 9.91 -33.03 -5.65
N ALA A 137 9.09 -32.01 -5.36
CA ALA A 137 7.77 -31.84 -5.95
C ALA A 137 7.88 -31.12 -7.29
N SER A 138 7.12 -31.60 -8.28
CA SER A 138 6.81 -30.85 -9.49
C SER A 138 5.96 -29.65 -9.10
N LEU A 139 6.60 -28.59 -8.62
CA LEU A 139 5.95 -27.39 -8.12
C LEU A 139 5.18 -26.72 -9.26
N SER A 140 3.85 -26.69 -9.12
CA SER A 140 3.02 -25.72 -9.82
C SER A 140 3.57 -24.33 -9.52
N LEU A 141 3.74 -23.50 -10.56
CA LEU A 141 4.23 -22.13 -10.44
C LEU A 141 3.12 -21.14 -10.06
N ASP A 142 1.90 -21.64 -9.83
CA ASP A 142 0.78 -20.82 -9.44
C ASP A 142 1.00 -20.29 -8.02
N THR A 143 0.95 -18.96 -7.88
CA THR A 143 1.07 -18.30 -6.58
C THR A 143 -0.29 -17.85 -6.09
N VAL A 144 -0.63 -18.21 -4.85
CA VAL A 144 -1.75 -17.63 -4.12
C VAL A 144 -1.20 -16.67 -3.07
N ALA A 145 -1.63 -15.40 -3.12
CA ALA A 145 -1.24 -14.38 -2.18
C ALA A 145 -2.46 -13.84 -1.43
N VAL A 146 -2.32 -13.67 -0.12
CA VAL A 146 -3.39 -13.19 0.77
C VAL A 146 -2.95 -11.89 1.43
N GLU A 147 -3.69 -10.81 1.20
CA GLU A 147 -3.50 -9.54 1.91
C GLU A 147 -4.40 -9.48 3.15
N ILE A 148 -3.81 -9.31 4.34
CA ILE A 148 -4.55 -9.18 5.60
C ILE A 148 -4.22 -7.84 6.26
N LYS A 149 -5.24 -7.03 6.52
CA LYS A 149 -5.10 -5.78 7.29
C LYS A 149 -5.51 -5.98 8.75
N LEU A 150 -4.55 -6.38 9.58
CA LEU A 150 -4.76 -6.83 10.97
C LEU A 150 -5.43 -5.83 11.92
N LYS A 151 -5.28 -4.50 11.68
CA LYS A 151 -5.72 -3.42 12.58
C LYS A 151 -5.02 -3.50 13.95
N LYS A 152 -5.49 -2.70 14.91
CA LYS A 152 -4.97 -2.67 16.29
C LYS A 152 -5.43 -3.93 17.03
N GLY A 153 -4.49 -4.80 17.39
CA GLY A 153 -4.71 -6.05 18.12
C GLY A 153 -4.56 -5.94 19.65
N PHE A 154 -4.54 -4.73 20.21
CA PHE A 154 -4.46 -4.56 21.67
C PHE A 154 -5.42 -3.48 22.18
N ARG A 155 -5.81 -3.59 23.44
CA ARG A 155 -6.62 -2.60 24.14
C ARG A 155 -5.71 -1.66 24.95
N PRO A 156 -6.01 -0.35 25.02
CA PRO A 156 -5.30 0.54 25.95
C PRO A 156 -5.40 0.01 27.38
N ALA A 157 -4.33 0.17 28.16
CA ALA A 157 -4.34 -0.18 29.57
C ALA A 157 -5.34 0.71 30.35
N GLN A 158 -5.94 0.16 31.40
CA GLN A 158 -7.03 0.79 32.13
C GLN A 158 -6.63 2.14 32.76
N ASN A 159 -5.36 2.30 33.11
CA ASN A 159 -4.80 3.53 33.69
C ASN A 159 -4.59 4.67 32.68
N LEU A 160 -4.78 4.43 31.38
CA LEU A 160 -4.68 5.45 30.32
C LEU A 160 -6.05 5.97 29.88
N HIS A 161 -7.14 5.59 30.56
CA HIS A 161 -8.48 6.07 30.22
C HIS A 161 -8.67 7.54 30.60
N ILE A 162 -9.11 8.33 29.62
CA ILE A 162 -9.63 9.68 29.86
C ILE A 162 -10.92 9.54 30.67
N LYS A 163 -10.92 10.08 31.90
CA LYS A 163 -12.09 10.13 32.78
C LYS A 163 -13.29 10.69 32.00
N GLY A 164 -14.39 9.94 31.93
CA GLY A 164 -15.62 10.32 31.22
C GLY A 164 -16.00 9.45 30.00
N SER A 165 -15.15 8.51 29.59
CA SER A 165 -15.45 7.57 28.48
C SER A 165 -16.11 6.26 28.95
N ASN A 166 -17.22 6.35 29.69
CA ASN A 166 -17.88 5.24 30.40
C ASN A 166 -18.59 4.17 29.52
N SER A 167 -18.15 3.83 28.30
CA SER A 167 -18.93 2.88 27.48
C SER A 167 -18.17 1.91 26.58
N CYS A 168 -16.84 1.83 26.62
CA CYS A 168 -16.09 1.05 25.61
C CYS A 168 -14.91 0.22 26.13
N GLU A 169 -14.80 -0.04 27.43
CA GLU A 169 -13.67 -0.80 28.00
C GLU A 169 -13.60 -2.24 27.47
N ASN A 170 -14.75 -2.82 27.09
CA ASN A 170 -14.85 -4.22 26.67
C ASN A 170 -14.84 -4.46 25.16
N ILE A 171 -14.77 -3.41 24.33
CA ILE A 171 -14.88 -3.52 22.88
C ILE A 171 -13.59 -2.99 22.23
N CYS A 172 -12.98 -3.78 21.33
CA CYS A 172 -11.78 -3.30 20.63
C CYS A 172 -12.12 -2.13 19.70
N HIS A 173 -11.10 -1.30 19.41
CA HIS A 173 -11.29 -0.11 18.57
C HIS A 173 -11.93 -0.43 17.22
N PHE A 174 -11.53 -1.55 16.59
CA PHE A 174 -12.09 -1.96 15.30
C PHE A 174 -13.59 -2.27 15.39
N CYS A 175 -14.01 -3.10 16.35
CA CYS A 175 -15.42 -3.45 16.54
C CYS A 175 -16.27 -2.21 16.81
N ARG A 176 -15.77 -1.26 17.61
CA ARG A 176 -16.44 0.02 17.83
C ARG A 176 -16.62 0.81 16.53
N THR A 177 -15.58 0.89 15.69
CA THR A 177 -15.68 1.53 14.37
C THR A 177 -16.67 0.80 13.45
N GLN A 178 -16.79 -0.53 13.55
CA GLN A 178 -17.78 -1.29 12.76
C GLN A 178 -19.22 -0.96 13.16
N LEU A 179 -19.52 -0.82 14.46
CA LEU A 179 -20.85 -0.42 14.92
C LEU A 179 -21.28 0.92 14.28
N TYR A 180 -20.37 1.91 14.24
CA TYR A 180 -20.62 3.18 13.56
C TYR A 180 -20.84 3.01 12.05
N ARG A 181 -20.00 2.21 11.37
CA ARG A 181 -20.12 1.96 9.92
C ARG A 181 -21.40 1.24 9.55
N VAL A 182 -21.87 0.32 10.39
CA VAL A 182 -23.15 -0.34 10.19
C VAL A 182 -24.28 0.68 10.35
N ALA A 183 -24.25 1.49 11.42
CA ALA A 183 -25.29 2.46 11.73
C ALA A 183 -25.39 3.59 10.68
N VAL A 184 -24.25 4.08 10.18
CA VAL A 184 -24.20 5.28 9.31
C VAL A 184 -23.93 4.92 7.85
N GLU A 185 -22.98 4.03 7.58
CA GLU A 185 -22.55 3.69 6.22
C GLU A 185 -23.23 2.42 5.65
N LYS A 186 -24.06 1.72 6.44
CA LYS A 186 -24.68 0.42 6.10
C LYS A 186 -23.68 -0.63 5.58
N ARG A 187 -22.45 -0.63 6.12
CA ARG A 187 -21.38 -1.58 5.77
C ARG A 187 -21.09 -2.53 6.92
N PHE A 188 -21.12 -3.83 6.65
CA PHE A 188 -20.91 -4.89 7.64
C PHE A 188 -19.53 -5.56 7.50
N GLY A 189 -18.93 -5.96 8.63
CA GLY A 189 -17.73 -6.79 8.66
C GLY A 189 -17.63 -7.59 9.96
N ASN A 190 -17.53 -8.91 9.86
CA ASN A 190 -17.54 -9.84 11.00
C ASN A 190 -16.16 -10.10 11.62
N TYR A 191 -15.14 -9.34 11.21
CA TYR A 191 -13.77 -9.48 11.72
C TYR A 191 -13.62 -8.80 13.09
N ALA A 192 -12.87 -9.42 14.00
CA ALA A 192 -12.42 -8.80 15.24
C ALA A 192 -10.91 -9.08 15.39
N PRO A 193 -10.05 -8.03 15.42
CA PRO A 193 -8.65 -8.21 15.81
C PRO A 193 -8.62 -8.77 17.23
N LYS A 194 -8.05 -9.97 17.38
CA LYS A 194 -7.77 -10.57 18.69
C LYS A 194 -6.35 -10.23 19.10
#